data_AF-A0A949V6X2-F1
#
_entry.id   AF-A0A949V6X2-F1
#
_cell.length_a   1.000
_cell.length_b   1.000
_cell.length_c   1.000
_cell.angle_alpha   90.00
_cell.angle_beta   90.00
_cell.angle_gamma   90.00
#
_symmetry.space_group_name_H-M   'P 1'
#
loop_
_entity.id
_entity.type
_entity.pdbx_description
1 polymer ?
#
loop_
_entity_poly.entity_id
_entity_poly.type
_entity_poly.pdbx_seq_one_letter_code
_entity_poly.pdbx_strand_id
1 'polypeptide(L)'
;MPVSPTRDNAAQQWALPEVYARLQDGFNWQVPEHFNMAQVCCTRWATQPNATENIAINTYQTGTTGTFYTYFQLQRDANRLSN
;
A
#
# COMPACT_ATOMS: atom_id res chain seq x y z
N MET A 1 24.99 -29.19 0.33
CA MET A 1 24.30 -27.91 0.04
C MET A 1 23.50 -28.11 -1.23
N PRO A 2 22.17 -27.92 -1.27
CA PRO A 2 21.42 -28.12 -2.49
C PRO A 2 21.63 -26.91 -3.40
N VAL A 3 22.04 -27.16 -4.63
CA VAL A 3 22.27 -26.14 -5.65
C VAL A 3 20.91 -25.53 -6.02
N SER A 4 20.84 -24.21 -6.14
CA SER A 4 19.66 -23.54 -6.70
C SER A 4 19.43 -24.10 -8.12
N PRO A 5 18.21 -24.54 -8.47
CA PRO A 5 17.96 -25.00 -9.82
C PRO A 5 18.16 -23.84 -10.78
N THR A 6 19.01 -24.07 -11.79
CA THR A 6 19.21 -23.17 -12.92
C THR A 6 17.84 -22.85 -13.51
N ARG A 7 17.56 -21.56 -13.73
CA ARG A 7 16.32 -21.13 -14.39
C ARG A 7 16.33 -21.65 -15.84
N ASP A 8 15.78 -22.83 -16.06
CA ASP A 8 15.40 -23.35 -17.37
C ASP A 8 14.15 -22.62 -17.88
N ASN A 9 14.22 -21.30 -17.93
CA ASN A 9 13.30 -20.48 -18.70
C ASN A 9 14.14 -19.83 -19.79
N ALA A 10 14.55 -20.62 -20.79
CA ALA A 10 14.77 -20.07 -22.12
C ALA A 10 13.50 -19.28 -22.44
N ALA A 11 13.61 -17.96 -22.51
CA ALA A 11 12.50 -17.02 -22.53
C ALA A 11 11.40 -17.56 -23.46
N GLN A 12 10.38 -18.17 -22.88
CA GLN A 12 9.19 -18.57 -23.59
C GLN A 12 8.58 -17.25 -24.02
N GLN A 13 8.92 -16.83 -25.23
CA GLN A 13 8.36 -15.64 -25.87
C GLN A 13 6.92 -16.03 -26.20
N TRP A 14 6.03 -15.95 -25.20
CA TRP A 14 4.62 -15.91 -25.48
C TRP A 14 4.43 -14.73 -26.42
N ALA A 15 4.14 -15.02 -27.69
CA ALA A 15 3.71 -14.02 -28.64
C ALA A 15 2.35 -13.50 -28.15
N LEU A 16 2.42 -12.57 -27.19
CA LEU A 16 1.26 -11.93 -26.61
C LEU A 16 0.54 -11.23 -27.76
N PRO A 17 -0.77 -11.49 -27.97
CA PRO A 17 -1.51 -10.83 -29.04
C PRO A 17 -1.37 -9.32 -28.94
N GLU A 18 -1.36 -8.60 -30.06
CA GLU A 18 -1.24 -7.13 -30.10
C GLU A 18 -2.31 -6.40 -29.25
N VAL A 19 -3.46 -7.06 -29.03
CA VAL A 19 -4.52 -6.59 -28.14
C VAL A 19 -4.03 -6.46 -26.70
N TYR A 20 -3.19 -7.38 -26.23
CA TYR A 20 -2.62 -7.36 -24.90
C TYR A 20 -1.64 -6.19 -24.73
N ALA A 21 -0.78 -5.95 -25.72
CA ALA A 21 0.12 -4.80 -25.72
C ALA A 21 -0.66 -3.47 -25.68
N ARG A 22 -1.74 -3.34 -26.46
CA ARG A 22 -2.62 -2.17 -26.42
C ARG A 22 -3.33 -1.97 -25.08
N LEU A 23 -3.77 -3.06 -24.44
CA LEU A 23 -4.36 -3.00 -23.09
C LEU A 23 -3.36 -2.53 -22.04
N GLN A 24 -2.12 -3.02 -22.11
CA GLN A 24 -1.06 -2.60 -21.19
C GLN A 24 -0.67 -1.14 -21.39
N ASP A 25 -0.51 -0.70 -22.64
CA ASP A 25 -0.13 0.67 -22.98
C ASP A 25 -1.20 1.69 -22.55
N GLY A 26 -2.48 1.32 -22.64
CA GLY A 26 -3.58 2.13 -22.14
C GLY A 26 -3.77 2.09 -20.62
N PHE A 27 -3.16 1.14 -19.91
CA PHE A 27 -3.32 0.97 -18.47
C PHE A 27 -2.38 1.90 -17.70
N ASN A 28 -2.79 3.17 -17.58
CA ASN A 28 -2.05 4.18 -16.84
C ASN A 28 -2.85 4.63 -15.61
N TRP A 29 -2.14 4.85 -14.51
CA TRP A 29 -2.72 5.39 -13.29
C TRP A 29 -2.83 6.90 -13.40
N GLN A 30 -4.01 7.45 -13.13
CA GLN A 30 -4.23 8.89 -13.08
C GLN A 30 -3.81 9.44 -11.71
N VAL A 31 -2.51 9.61 -11.51
CA VAL A 31 -1.95 10.15 -10.26
C VAL A 31 -1.56 11.63 -10.48
N PRO A 32 -1.99 12.57 -9.62
CA PRO A 32 -1.56 13.96 -9.71
C PRO A 32 -0.04 14.13 -9.61
N GLU A 33 0.50 15.18 -10.23
CA GLU A 33 1.93 15.53 -10.18
C GLU A 33 2.44 15.69 -8.73
N HIS A 34 1.62 16.30 -7.88
CA HIS A 34 1.86 16.41 -6.44
C HIS A 34 0.92 15.50 -5.68
N PHE A 35 1.39 14.27 -5.44
CA PHE A 35 0.66 13.26 -4.69
C PHE A 35 1.48 12.76 -3.52
N ASN A 36 0.87 12.69 -2.34
CA ASN A 36 1.47 12.09 -1.15
C ASN A 36 0.57 10.99 -0.61
N MET A 37 1.06 9.75 -0.63
CA MET A 37 0.30 8.59 -0.16
C MET A 37 -0.06 8.68 1.33
N ALA A 38 0.87 9.15 2.18
CA ALA A 38 0.61 9.32 3.61
C ALA A 38 -0.49 10.36 3.87
N GLN A 39 -0.54 11.43 3.06
CA GLN A 39 -1.58 12.44 3.15
C GLN A 39 -2.98 11.86 2.85
N VAL A 40 -3.10 11.07 1.78
CA VAL A 40 -4.38 10.47 1.35
C VAL A 40 -4.81 9.33 2.28
N CYS A 41 -3.87 8.55 2.80
CA CYS A 41 -4.18 7.44 3.69
C CYS A 41 -4.43 7.88 5.14
N CYS A 42 -3.73 8.91 5.65
CA CYS A 42 -3.76 9.25 7.07
C CYS A 42 -3.96 10.74 7.35
N THR A 43 -3.11 11.62 6.81
CA THR A 43 -3.05 13.02 7.27
C THR A 43 -4.37 13.79 7.08
N ARG A 44 -5.08 13.58 5.97
CA ARG A 44 -6.37 14.23 5.72
C ARG A 44 -7.48 13.82 6.69
N TRP A 45 -7.33 12.65 7.31
CA TRP A 45 -8.28 12.13 8.30
C TRP A 45 -7.85 12.56 9.70
N ALA A 46 -6.55 12.59 9.97
CA ALA A 46 -5.97 13.05 11.24
C ALA A 46 -6.18 14.56 11.49
N THR A 47 -6.49 15.33 10.45
CA THR A 47 -6.77 16.77 10.53
C THR A 47 -8.25 17.10 10.75
N GLN A 48 -9.14 16.10 10.76
CA GLN A 48 -10.56 16.32 11.02
C GLN A 48 -10.83 16.53 12.51
N PRO A 49 -11.89 17.26 12.90
CA PRO A 49 -12.21 17.52 14.30
C PRO A 49 -12.38 16.25 15.16
N ASN A 50 -12.84 15.15 14.57
CA ASN A 50 -13.08 13.88 15.25
C ASN A 50 -11.90 12.89 15.13
N ALA A 51 -10.71 13.34 14.71
CA ALA A 51 -9.55 12.48 14.46
C ALA A 51 -9.06 11.69 15.68
N THR A 52 -9.33 12.18 16.89
CA THR A 52 -8.99 11.51 18.16
C THR A 52 -9.92 10.35 18.50
N GLU A 53 -11.08 10.26 17.86
CA GLU A 53 -12.10 9.24 18.09
C GLU A 53 -12.25 8.31 16.88
N ASN A 54 -11.91 8.81 15.69
CA ASN A 54 -12.03 8.05 14.45
C ASN A 54 -10.91 6.99 14.35
N ILE A 55 -11.32 5.72 14.36
CA ILE A 55 -10.42 4.56 14.33
C ILE A 55 -9.86 4.35 12.92
N ALA A 56 -8.53 4.32 12.79
CA ALA A 56 -7.81 4.03 11.56
C ALA A 56 -7.43 2.55 11.43
N ILE A 57 -6.97 1.94 12.53
CA ILE A 57 -6.49 0.55 12.56
C ILE A 57 -7.12 -0.16 13.76
N ASN A 58 -7.62 -1.37 13.52
CA ASN A 58 -7.96 -2.33 14.56
C ASN A 58 -7.05 -3.55 14.38
N THR A 59 -6.12 -3.75 15.32
CA THR A 59 -5.25 -4.93 15.29
C THR A 59 -5.96 -6.11 15.91
N TYR A 60 -5.86 -7.28 15.28
CA TYR A 60 -6.42 -8.51 15.83
C TYR A 60 -5.29 -9.47 16.20
N GLN A 61 -5.40 -10.09 17.36
CA GLN A 61 -4.53 -11.17 17.79
C GLN A 61 -5.36 -12.24 18.51
N THR A 62 -5.16 -13.50 18.13
CA THR A 62 -5.90 -14.63 18.72
C THR A 62 -5.70 -14.69 20.23
N GLY A 63 -6.80 -14.79 20.98
CA GLY A 63 -6.79 -14.90 22.44
C GLY A 63 -6.60 -13.57 23.19
N THR A 64 -6.54 -12.42 22.49
CA THR A 64 -6.41 -11.09 23.11
C THR A 64 -7.45 -10.12 22.51
N THR A 65 -7.83 -9.10 23.28
CA THR A 65 -8.64 -7.99 22.76
C THR A 65 -7.80 -7.19 21.77
N GLY A 66 -8.38 -6.85 20.62
CA GLY A 66 -7.71 -6.03 19.61
C GLY A 66 -7.33 -4.65 20.14
N THR A 67 -6.27 -4.06 19.58
CA THR A 67 -5.88 -2.68 19.89
C THR A 67 -6.38 -1.75 18.80
N PHE A 68 -7.03 -0.67 19.23
CA PHE A 68 -7.53 0.36 18.32
C PHE A 68 -6.56 1.54 18.29
N TYR A 69 -6.27 2.01 17.07
CA TYR A 69 -5.49 3.21 16.83
C TYR A 69 -6.34 4.22 16.08
N THR A 70 -6.43 5.43 16.61
CA THR A 70 -7.14 6.52 15.95
C THR A 70 -6.27 7.14 14.87
N TYR A 71 -6.88 7.86 13.92
CA TYR A 71 -6.13 8.58 12.89
C TYR A 71 -5.12 9.58 13.49
N PHE A 72 -5.47 10.23 14.61
CA PHE A 72 -4.55 11.11 15.32
C PHE A 72 -3.33 10.36 15.86
N GLN A 73 -3.53 9.22 16.54
CA GLN A 73 -2.43 8.41 17.08
C GLN A 73 -1.54 7.88 15.97
N LEU A 74 -2.15 7.35 14.91
CA LEU A 74 -1.44 6.80 13.76
C LEU A 74 -0.57 7.86 13.08
N GLN A 75 -1.10 9.06 12.84
CA GLN A 75 -0.34 10.15 12.20
C GLN A 75 0.83 10.62 13.08
N ARG A 76 0.60 10.76 14.38
CA ARG A 76 1.65 11.16 15.34
C ARG A 76 2.80 10.16 15.32
N ASP A 77 2.50 8.87 15.38
CA ASP A 77 3.50 7.83 15.47
C ASP A 77 4.22 7.63 14.12
N ALA A 78 3.53 7.75 12.99
CA ALA A 78 4.13 7.77 11.66
C ALA A 78 5.11 8.94 11.47
N ASN A 79 4.75 10.14 11.93
CA ASN A 79 5.63 11.31 11.87
C ASN A 79 6.89 11.11 12.71
N ARG A 80 6.77 10.49 13.89
CA ARG A 80 7.94 10.18 14.75
C ARG A 80 8.94 9.24 14.07
N LEU A 81 8.46 8.31 13.26
CA LEU A 81 9.31 7.33 12.56
C LEU A 81 9.91 7.86 11.25
N SER A 82 9.43 8.99 10.77
CA SER A 82 9.87 9.59 9.49
C SER A 82 10.94 10.68 9.67
N ASN A 83 11.30 11.02 10.90
CA ASN A 83 12.37 11.95 11.27
C ASN A 83 13.60 11.20 11.78
#